data_AF-A0AAN1CYS7-F1
#
_entry.id   AF-A0AAN1CYS7-F1
#
_cell.length_a   1.000
_cell.length_b   1.000
_cell.length_c   1.000
_cell.angle_alpha   90.00
_cell.angle_beta   90.00
_cell.angle_gamma   90.00
#
_symmetry.space_group_name_H-M   'P 1'
#
loop_
_entity.id
_entity.type
_entity.pdbx_description
1 polymer ?
#
loop_
_entity_poly.entity_id
_entity_poly.type
_entity_poly.pdbx_seq_one_letter_code
_entity_poly.pdbx_strand_id
1 'polypeptide(L)'
;MCAYFGYNRFYVYPKQLESQAESMLLKMANREEWLDAFEVMNRVDAHKGYLELAAQIKSSDGNRAYSEGFITYSDRQGMVCKEVVFDFKIDSLNNYTISQIRDCSMGEYY
;
A
#
# COMPACT_ATOMS: atom_id res chain seq x y z
N MET A 1 16.42 -31.70 0.67
CA MET A 1 16.08 -30.43 -0.01
C MET A 1 14.57 -30.10 0.09
N CYS A 2 13.92 -30.33 1.25
CA CYS A 2 12.48 -30.04 1.42
C CYS A 2 12.18 -28.82 2.32
N ALA A 3 13.15 -28.37 3.13
CA ALA A 3 12.98 -27.23 4.03
C ALA A 3 12.93 -25.87 3.29
N TYR A 4 13.61 -25.75 2.14
CA TYR A 4 13.66 -24.53 1.33
C TYR A 4 12.29 -24.17 0.71
N PHE A 5 11.51 -25.17 0.29
CA PHE A 5 10.18 -24.93 -0.30
C PHE A 5 9.16 -24.46 0.75
N GLY A 6 9.23 -24.99 1.97
CA GLY A 6 8.38 -24.54 3.07
C GLY A 6 8.69 -23.10 3.49
N TYR A 7 9.98 -22.76 3.64
CA TYR A 7 10.39 -21.40 4.00
C TYR A 7 9.91 -20.36 2.98
N ASN A 8 10.05 -20.66 1.69
CA ASN A 8 9.59 -19.76 0.63
C ASN A 8 8.08 -19.54 0.68
N ARG A 9 7.29 -20.59 0.93
CA ARG A 9 5.83 -20.50 0.88
C ARG A 9 5.22 -19.82 2.11
N PHE A 10 5.79 -20.01 3.30
CA PHE A 10 5.21 -19.51 4.54
C PHE A 10 5.81 -18.17 5.02
N TYR A 11 7.03 -17.82 4.61
CA TYR A 11 7.70 -16.61 5.09
C TYR A 11 8.08 -15.63 3.99
N VAL A 12 8.62 -16.11 2.86
CA VAL A 12 9.06 -15.22 1.78
C VAL A 12 7.88 -14.71 0.96
N TYR A 13 6.96 -15.60 0.60
CA TYR A 13 5.80 -15.28 -0.23
C TYR A 13 4.86 -14.24 0.40
N PRO A 14 4.46 -14.34 1.69
CA PRO A 14 3.66 -13.29 2.31
C PRO A 14 4.35 -11.92 2.32
N LYS A 15 5.65 -11.87 2.63
CA LYS A 15 6.43 -10.61 2.62
C LYS A 15 6.52 -9.99 1.22
N GLN A 16 6.66 -10.81 0.18
CA GLN A 16 6.65 -10.33 -1.20
C GLN A 16 5.28 -9.77 -1.59
N LEU A 17 4.19 -10.41 -1.15
CA LEU A 17 2.84 -9.91 -1.41
C LEU A 17 2.53 -8.61 -0.66
N GLU A 18 2.99 -8.46 0.58
CA GLU A 18 2.87 -7.20 1.35
C GLU A 18 3.61 -6.06 0.63
N SER A 19 4.86 -6.28 0.22
CA SER A 19 5.63 -5.28 -0.54
C SER A 19 4.98 -4.95 -1.90
N GLN A 20 4.39 -5.93 -2.58
CA GLN A 20 3.61 -5.69 -3.79
C GLN A 20 2.35 -4.87 -3.49
N ALA A 21 1.67 -5.14 -2.38
CA ALA A 21 0.48 -4.40 -1.97
C ALA A 21 0.80 -2.94 -1.60
N GLU A 22 1.95 -2.66 -0.97
CA GLU A 22 2.45 -1.30 -0.76
C GLU A 22 2.73 -0.58 -2.08
N SER A 23 3.39 -1.27 -3.02
CA SER A 23 3.63 -0.74 -4.37
C SER A 23 2.32 -0.45 -5.11
N MET A 24 1.30 -1.30 -4.89
CA MET A 24 -0.04 -1.09 -5.42
C MET A 24 -0.70 0.13 -4.81
N LEU A 25 -0.61 0.32 -3.48
CA LEU A 25 -1.16 1.50 -2.79
C LEU A 25 -0.58 2.80 -3.35
N LEU A 26 0.74 2.89 -3.53
CA LEU A 26 1.36 4.09 -4.07
C LEU A 26 0.89 4.38 -5.50
N LYS A 27 0.81 3.34 -6.33
CA LYS A 27 0.34 3.48 -7.71
C LYS A 27 -1.14 3.84 -7.80
N MET A 28 -1.96 3.26 -6.94
CA MET A 28 -3.37 3.58 -6.80
C MET A 28 -3.54 5.03 -6.37
N ALA A 29 -2.80 5.48 -5.35
CA ALA A 29 -2.85 6.87 -4.89
C ALA A 29 -2.46 7.87 -6.00
N ASN A 30 -1.50 7.51 -6.85
CA ASN A 30 -1.13 8.30 -8.02
C ASN A 30 -2.22 8.30 -9.11
N ARG A 31 -2.85 7.15 -9.35
CA ARG A 31 -3.86 6.99 -10.41
C ARG A 31 -5.21 7.59 -10.05
N GLU A 32 -5.58 7.52 -8.77
CA GLU A 32 -6.80 8.11 -8.22
C GLU A 32 -6.58 9.56 -7.74
N GLU A 33 -5.41 10.14 -8.05
CA GLU A 33 -5.06 11.55 -7.80
C GLU A 33 -5.12 11.97 -6.32
N TRP A 34 -4.90 11.03 -5.39
CA TRP A 34 -4.78 11.36 -3.96
C TRP A 34 -3.46 12.06 -3.67
N LEU A 35 -2.42 11.72 -4.43
CA LEU A 35 -1.11 12.35 -4.40
C LEU A 35 -0.39 12.15 -5.73
N ASP A 36 0.59 13.00 -6.03
CA ASP A 36 1.56 12.75 -7.11
C ASP A 36 2.73 11.96 -6.52
N ALA A 37 2.89 10.70 -6.94
CA ALA A 37 3.92 9.82 -6.40
C ALA A 37 5.33 10.34 -6.68
N PHE A 38 5.56 10.98 -7.84
CA PHE A 38 6.86 11.53 -8.18
C PHE A 38 7.20 12.74 -7.32
N GLU A 39 6.25 13.67 -7.13
CA GLU A 39 6.45 14.81 -6.24
C GLU A 39 6.67 14.37 -4.79
N VAL A 40 5.83 13.45 -4.29
CA VAL A 40 5.92 12.92 -2.93
C VAL A 40 7.29 12.28 -2.68
N MET A 41 7.74 11.39 -3.57
CA MET A 41 9.05 10.73 -3.42
C MET A 41 10.19 11.76 -3.39
N ASN A 42 10.18 12.75 -4.28
CA ASN A 42 11.18 13.81 -4.28
C ASN A 42 11.20 14.62 -2.97
N ARG A 43 10.03 14.89 -2.40
CA ARG A 43 9.93 15.63 -1.12
C ARG A 43 10.38 14.77 0.06
N VAL A 44 10.06 13.48 0.06
CA VAL A 44 10.52 12.53 1.09
C VAL A 44 12.05 12.40 1.04
N ASP A 45 12.63 12.21 -0.15
CA ASP A 45 14.09 12.13 -0.33
C ASP A 45 14.80 13.42 0.11
N ALA A 46 14.18 14.58 -0.16
CA ALA A 46 14.66 15.88 0.30
C ALA A 46 14.42 16.14 1.80
N HIS A 47 13.85 15.19 2.55
CA HIS A 47 13.48 15.31 3.97
C HIS A 47 12.50 16.47 4.23
N LYS A 48 11.64 16.77 3.25
CA LYS A 48 10.62 17.84 3.28
C LYS A 48 9.20 17.34 3.42
N GLY A 49 8.99 16.03 3.31
CA GLY A 49 7.73 15.36 3.55
C GLY A 49 7.96 14.02 4.23
N TYR A 50 6.89 13.48 4.82
CA TYR A 50 6.85 12.16 5.42
C TYR A 50 5.82 11.33 4.66
N LEU A 51 6.20 10.13 4.25
CA LEU A 51 5.32 9.15 3.62
C LEU A 51 5.36 7.88 4.44
N GLU A 52 4.19 7.42 4.85
CA GLU A 52 3.98 6.13 5.48
C GLU A 52 3.02 5.32 4.63
N LEU A 53 3.43 4.09 4.34
CA LEU A 53 2.67 3.10 3.61
C LEU A 53 2.69 1.84 4.44
N ALA A 54 1.53 1.21 4.61
CA ALA A 54 1.50 -0.18 5.00
C ALA A 54 0.35 -0.87 4.32
N ALA A 55 0.58 -2.12 3.94
CA ALA A 55 -0.44 -2.98 3.37
C ALA A 55 -0.37 -4.34 4.06
N GLN A 56 -1.52 -4.83 4.49
CA GLN A 56 -1.67 -6.16 5.05
C GLN A 56 -2.50 -7.03 4.12
N ILE A 57 -1.99 -8.21 3.78
CA ILE A 57 -2.76 -9.21 3.05
C ILE A 57 -3.69 -9.92 4.03
N LYS A 58 -5.01 -9.88 3.81
CA LYS A 58 -5.96 -10.66 4.64
C LYS A 58 -6.25 -12.03 4.05
N SER A 59 -6.26 -12.13 2.73
CA SER A 59 -6.47 -13.39 2.03
C SER A 59 -5.88 -13.35 0.62
N SER A 60 -5.61 -14.54 0.08
CA SER A 60 -5.15 -14.72 -1.30
C SER A 60 -5.67 -16.05 -1.82
N ASP A 61 -6.13 -16.08 -3.06
CA ASP A 61 -6.53 -17.30 -3.77
C ASP A 61 -5.40 -17.87 -4.65
N GLY A 62 -4.21 -17.24 -4.62
CA GLY A 62 -3.04 -17.59 -5.43
C GLY A 62 -2.94 -16.85 -6.78
N ASN A 63 -4.01 -16.17 -7.22
CA ASN A 63 -4.01 -15.33 -8.42
C ASN A 63 -4.39 -13.87 -8.10
N ARG A 64 -5.26 -13.66 -7.12
CA ARG A 64 -5.61 -12.37 -6.54
C ARG A 64 -5.30 -12.38 -5.04
N ALA A 65 -4.90 -11.22 -4.55
CA ALA A 65 -4.74 -10.97 -3.13
C ALA A 65 -5.70 -9.85 -2.71
N TYR A 66 -6.34 -10.04 -1.56
CA TYR A 66 -7.16 -9.04 -0.91
C TYR A 66 -6.34 -8.41 0.22
N SER A 67 -6.28 -7.09 0.23
CA SER A 67 -5.46 -6.31 1.13
C SER A 67 -6.23 -5.15 1.72
N GLU A 68 -5.90 -4.88 2.98
CA GLU A 68 -6.23 -3.61 3.62
C GLU A 68 -4.93 -2.84 3.78
N GLY A 69 -4.94 -1.58 3.38
CA GLY A 69 -3.77 -0.75 3.43
C GLY A 69 -4.10 0.67 3.82
N PHE A 70 -3.07 1.40 4.24
CA PHE A 70 -3.17 2.82 4.48
C PHE A 70 -2.00 3.54 3.83
N ILE A 71 -2.26 4.79 3.46
CA ILE A 71 -1.28 5.72 2.94
C ILE A 71 -1.45 7.05 3.65
N THR A 72 -0.38 7.48 4.30
CA THR A 72 -0.30 8.77 4.97
C THR A 72 0.85 9.54 4.37
N TYR A 73 0.56 10.70 3.80
CA TYR A 73 1.56 11.67 3.37
C TYR A 73 1.34 12.98 4.10
N SER A 74 2.41 13.57 4.60
CA SER A 74 2.36 14.91 5.18
C SER A 74 3.58 15.73 4.79
N ASP A 75 3.34 17.00 4.50
CA ASP A 75 4.39 17.99 4.30
C ASP A 75 3.94 19.35 4.84
N ARG A 76 4.67 20.42 4.49
CA ARG A 76 4.30 21.78 4.92
C ARG A 76 3.06 22.34 4.22
N GLN A 77 2.62 21.74 3.12
CA GLN A 77 1.52 22.22 2.28
C GLN A 77 0.21 21.50 2.58
N GLY A 78 0.27 20.25 3.05
CA GLY A 78 -0.92 19.52 3.45
C GLY A 78 -0.67 18.11 3.96
N MET A 79 -1.76 17.41 4.19
CA MET A 79 -1.78 16.03 4.64
C MET A 79 -2.78 15.24 3.79
N VAL A 80 -2.38 14.04 3.39
CA VAL A 80 -3.24 13.03 2.79
C VAL A 80 -3.21 11.83 3.74
N CYS A 81 -4.37 11.32 4.11
CA CYS A 81 -4.46 10.10 4.89
C CYS A 81 -5.65 9.29 4.40
N LYS A 82 -5.37 8.13 3.79
CA LYS A 82 -6.39 7.24 3.25
C LYS A 82 -6.19 5.84 3.79
N GLU A 83 -7.30 5.23 4.18
CA GLU A 83 -7.39 3.79 4.43
C GLU A 83 -8.20 3.17 3.29
N VAL A 84 -7.65 2.09 2.72
CA VAL A 84 -8.15 1.50 1.49
C VAL A 84 -8.24 0.00 1.65
N VAL A 85 -9.38 -0.53 1.23
CA VAL A 85 -9.60 -1.97 1.10
C VAL A 85 -9.67 -2.28 -0.38
N PHE A 86 -8.76 -3.11 -0.86
CA PHE A 86 -8.59 -3.37 -2.28
C PHE A 86 -8.17 -4.80 -2.56
N ASP A 87 -8.53 -5.27 -3.74
CA ASP A 87 -8.03 -6.53 -4.28
C ASP A 87 -7.20 -6.27 -5.52
N PHE A 88 -6.16 -7.08 -5.71
CA PHE A 88 -5.27 -6.94 -6.85
C PHE A 88 -4.82 -8.29 -7.39
N LYS A 89 -4.49 -8.31 -8.69
CA LYS A 89 -3.87 -9.49 -9.32
C LYS A 89 -2.40 -9.58 -8.92
N ILE A 90 -2.00 -10.74 -8.41
CA ILE A 90 -0.61 -11.03 -8.03
C ILE A 90 0.30 -10.89 -9.26
N ASP A 91 1.51 -10.40 -9.05
CA ASP A 91 2.49 -10.05 -10.11
C ASP A 91 2.03 -8.99 -11.13
N SER A 92 0.92 -8.27 -10.87
CA SER A 92 0.49 -7.11 -11.67
C SER A 92 0.31 -5.88 -10.79
N LEU A 93 0.79 -4.74 -11.28
CA LEU A 93 0.54 -3.42 -10.68
C LEU A 93 -0.58 -2.65 -11.39
N ASN A 94 -1.25 -3.23 -12.40
CA ASN A 94 -2.25 -2.52 -13.21
C ASN A 94 -3.69 -2.95 -12.91
N ASN A 95 -3.85 -4.10 -12.29
CA ASN A 95 -5.14 -4.75 -12.10
C ASN A 95 -5.48 -4.76 -10.62
N TYR A 96 -6.20 -3.74 -10.20
CA TYR A 96 -6.77 -3.63 -8.86
C TYR A 96 -8.24 -3.23 -8.94
N THR A 97 -8.96 -3.50 -7.87
CA THR A 97 -10.30 -2.98 -7.62
C THR A 97 -10.33 -2.45 -6.19
N ILE A 98 -10.86 -1.23 -6.01
CA ILE A 98 -11.08 -0.65 -4.69
C ILE A 98 -12.46 -1.08 -4.22
N SER A 99 -12.50 -1.80 -3.10
CA SER A 99 -13.75 -2.19 -2.45
C SER A 99 -14.25 -1.11 -1.51
N GLN A 100 -13.36 -0.51 -0.74
CA GLN A 100 -13.68 0.58 0.19
C GLN A 100 -12.53 1.58 0.27
N ILE A 101 -12.87 2.85 0.46
CA ILE A 101 -11.92 3.92 0.72
C ILE A 101 -12.52 4.85 1.76
N ARG A 102 -11.68 5.30 2.70
CA ARG A 102 -12.03 6.34 3.65
C ARG A 102 -10.83 7.22 3.96
N ASP A 103 -11.11 8.48 4.27
CA ASP A 103 -10.12 9.32 4.92
C ASP A 103 -9.87 8.78 6.33
N CYS A 104 -8.62 8.82 6.78
CA CYS A 104 -8.32 8.50 8.18
C CYS A 104 -9.10 9.47 9.06
N SER A 105 -9.81 8.95 10.06
CA SER A 105 -10.35 9.80 11.10
C SER A 105 -9.16 10.40 11.86
N MET A 106 -8.83 11.66 11.58
CA MET A 106 -8.03 12.45 12.51
C MET A 106 -8.83 12.44 13.81
N GLY A 107 -8.41 11.64 14.78
CA GLY A 107 -8.98 11.72 16.11
C GLY A 107 -8.95 13.18 16.52
N GLU A 108 -10.10 13.73 16.92
CA GLU A 108 -10.13 14.99 17.65
C GLU A 108 -9.29 14.75 18.92
N TYR A 109 -7.99 15.04 18.84
CA TYR A 109 -7.14 15.19 20.00
C TYR A 109 -7.61 16.48 20.68
N TYR A 110 -8.64 16.34 21.51
CA TYR A 110 -9.03 17.34 22.53
C TYR A 110 -7.99 17.42 23.63
#